data_AF-A0A3R7DLC5-F1
#
_entry.id   AF-A0A3R7DLC5-F1
#
_cell.length_a   1.000
_cell.length_b   1.000
_cell.length_c   1.000
_cell.angle_alpha   90.00
_cell.angle_beta   90.00
_cell.angle_gamma   90.00
#
_symmetry.space_group_name_H-M   'P 1'
#
loop_
_entity.id
_entity.type
_entity.pdbx_description
1 polymer ?
#
loop_
_entity_poly.entity_id
_entity_poly.type
_entity_poly.pdbx_seq_one_letter_code
_entity_poly.pdbx_strand_id
1 'polypeptide(L)'
;MKSSTSVLLSALAISSVVDFADAHGRLISPPHRGYIGKLPKFADLVPVNYDDNGLSAGGIGGTKGGKHGVCGDPYSGVRQHETGGAYGLFPVHGSKVVGACYAPGSTVDLQVQLTANHQGYFQFGLCKLNGKHDKETNDCFQTLVQPNGETQWQVPPGNEVFTIQSVLPAGVTCEGDSHCVLRWHYVGWNNPGVDINGQEQFWNCADVYISNTCGSNPAPANATPSTDLTSAVPPSTQAPYTPPRTTEAAVPTKAPSTTPQTTVEVPTYSPKPTQKPTQSPSTTTPTYPTLPPNTTQSSYPTQPSKTTASPTNPTQAPSQCGQCTNCYYPLSDACFVGWTAAQCASIPQLKWCGSST
;
A
#
# COMPACT_ATOMS: atom_id res chain seq x y z
N MET A 1 12.58 -75.05 12.53
CA MET A 1 11.75 -73.87 12.88
C MET A 1 12.67 -72.66 12.94
N LYS A 2 12.69 -71.81 11.91
CA LYS A 2 13.46 -70.55 11.89
C LYS A 2 12.46 -69.41 11.74
N SER A 3 12.34 -68.61 12.79
CA SER A 3 11.53 -67.39 12.84
C SER A 3 12.11 -66.35 11.89
N SER A 4 11.31 -65.80 11.00
CA SER A 4 11.66 -64.61 10.21
C SER A 4 10.66 -63.52 10.56
N THR A 5 11.09 -62.60 11.43
CA THR A 5 10.34 -61.42 11.80
C THR A 5 10.65 -60.34 10.76
N SER A 6 9.73 -60.12 9.82
CA SER A 6 9.80 -58.98 8.91
C SER A 6 9.46 -57.70 9.68
N VAL A 7 10.47 -56.86 9.93
CA VAL A 7 10.28 -55.48 10.39
C VAL A 7 10.01 -54.62 9.16
N LEU A 8 8.74 -54.26 8.95
CA LEU A 8 8.35 -53.23 7.98
C LEU A 8 8.66 -51.86 8.59
N LEU A 9 9.74 -51.21 8.14
CA LEU A 9 9.94 -49.78 8.37
C LEU A 9 9.03 -48.99 7.43
N SER A 10 7.92 -48.51 7.98
CA SER A 10 7.07 -47.50 7.32
C SER A 10 7.81 -46.16 7.37
N ALA A 11 8.45 -45.76 6.27
CA ALA A 11 8.94 -44.39 6.12
C ALA A 11 7.73 -43.45 5.92
N LEU A 12 7.29 -42.77 6.98
CA LEU A 12 6.41 -41.61 6.83
C LEU A 12 7.24 -40.48 6.19
N ALA A 13 7.06 -40.29 4.89
CA ALA A 13 7.47 -39.06 4.23
C ALA A 13 6.60 -37.93 4.80
N ILE A 14 7.16 -37.16 5.73
CA ILE A 14 6.59 -35.89 6.17
C ILE A 14 6.72 -34.94 4.98
N SER A 15 5.67 -34.87 4.16
CA SER A 15 5.53 -33.83 3.15
C SER A 15 5.38 -32.51 3.90
N SER A 16 6.48 -31.77 4.04
CA SER A 16 6.45 -30.40 4.51
C SER A 16 5.68 -29.57 3.50
N VAL A 17 4.37 -29.44 3.73
CA VAL A 17 3.54 -28.43 3.09
C VAL A 17 4.13 -27.10 3.57
N VAL A 18 4.91 -26.46 2.71
CA VAL A 18 5.32 -25.09 2.93
C VAL A 18 4.06 -24.29 2.64
N ASP A 19 3.26 -24.04 3.68
CA ASP A 19 2.23 -23.02 3.60
C ASP A 19 2.99 -21.72 3.33
N PHE A 20 2.96 -21.27 2.07
CA PHE A 20 3.23 -19.88 1.77
C PHE A 20 2.13 -19.12 2.50
N ALA A 21 2.38 -18.73 3.75
CA ALA A 21 1.66 -17.67 4.38
C ALA A 21 1.92 -16.47 3.48
N ASP A 22 0.97 -16.20 2.59
CA ASP A 22 0.94 -15.00 1.79
C ASP A 22 0.71 -13.87 2.80
N ALA A 23 1.68 -12.96 2.97
CA ALA A 23 1.40 -11.82 3.84
C ALA A 23 0.26 -11.05 3.21
N HIS A 24 -0.54 -10.42 4.06
CA HIS A 24 -1.64 -9.64 3.57
C HIS A 24 -1.79 -8.42 4.43
N GLY A 25 -1.91 -7.28 3.77
CA GLY A 25 -2.17 -6.01 4.41
C GLY A 25 -2.63 -4.97 3.42
N ARG A 26 -3.31 -3.96 3.94
CA ARG A 26 -3.83 -2.86 3.15
C ARG A 26 -3.81 -1.54 3.91
N LEU A 27 -3.53 -0.46 3.19
CA LEU A 27 -3.67 0.90 3.67
C LEU A 27 -5.15 1.31 3.63
N ILE A 28 -5.80 1.38 4.79
CA ILE A 28 -7.24 1.67 4.89
C ILE A 28 -7.55 3.17 5.10
N SER A 29 -6.61 3.95 5.63
CA SER A 29 -6.74 5.41 5.77
C SER A 29 -5.41 6.10 5.43
N PRO A 30 -5.34 6.92 4.38
CA PRO A 30 -6.36 7.08 3.34
C PRO A 30 -6.60 5.74 2.60
N PRO A 31 -7.82 5.43 2.14
CA PRO A 31 -8.09 4.16 1.49
C PRO A 31 -7.32 4.06 0.18
N HIS A 32 -6.51 3.01 0.04
CA HIS A 32 -5.78 2.76 -1.20
C HIS A 32 -6.71 2.32 -2.35
N ARG A 33 -6.21 2.44 -3.58
CA ARG A 33 -6.95 2.19 -4.83
C ARG A 33 -7.63 0.81 -4.87
N GLY A 34 -7.00 -0.24 -4.34
CA GLY A 34 -7.61 -1.57 -4.26
C GLY A 34 -8.74 -1.69 -3.24
N TYR A 35 -8.63 -0.98 -2.11
CA TYR A 35 -9.62 -1.03 -1.03
C TYR A 35 -10.79 -0.07 -1.21
N ILE A 36 -10.57 1.09 -1.84
CA ILE A 36 -11.53 2.20 -1.84
C ILE A 36 -12.92 1.83 -2.37
N GLY A 37 -13.00 0.91 -3.34
CA GLY A 37 -14.29 0.40 -3.88
C GLY A 37 -15.14 -0.39 -2.89
N LYS A 38 -14.57 -0.88 -1.78
CA LYS A 38 -15.34 -1.54 -0.70
C LYS A 38 -16.08 -0.56 0.20
N LEU A 39 -15.74 0.73 0.11
CA LEU A 39 -16.36 1.76 0.93
C LEU A 39 -17.65 2.26 0.28
N PRO A 40 -18.78 2.37 1.01
CA PRO A 40 -20.08 2.75 0.45
C PRO A 40 -20.06 4.05 -0.37
N LYS A 41 -19.22 5.03 0.02
CA LYS A 41 -19.07 6.30 -0.69
C LYS A 41 -18.56 6.15 -2.14
N PHE A 42 -17.80 5.10 -2.43
CA PHE A 42 -17.09 4.92 -3.70
C PHE A 42 -17.55 3.68 -4.49
N ALA A 43 -18.50 2.89 -3.95
CA ALA A 43 -18.96 1.65 -4.55
C ALA A 43 -19.53 1.81 -5.97
N ASP A 44 -20.13 2.97 -6.28
CA ASP A 44 -20.65 3.30 -7.62
C ASP A 44 -19.60 3.94 -8.54
N LEU A 45 -18.35 4.02 -8.12
CA LEU A 45 -17.27 4.65 -8.89
C LEU A 45 -16.08 3.71 -9.11
N VAL A 46 -15.74 2.91 -8.11
CA VAL A 46 -14.56 2.04 -8.15
C VAL A 46 -15.00 0.59 -7.96
N PRO A 47 -14.64 -0.34 -8.86
CA PRO A 47 -14.95 -1.75 -8.69
C PRO A 47 -14.29 -2.30 -7.43
N VAL A 48 -14.94 -3.25 -6.76
CA VAL A 48 -14.36 -3.96 -5.62
C VAL A 48 -13.16 -4.79 -6.08
N ASN A 49 -11.98 -4.57 -5.49
CA ASN A 49 -10.89 -5.53 -5.55
C ASN A 49 -11.02 -6.52 -4.38
N TYR A 50 -11.21 -7.80 -4.68
CA TYR A 50 -11.27 -8.84 -3.64
C TYR A 50 -9.89 -9.22 -3.09
N ASP A 51 -8.81 -8.88 -3.82
CA ASP A 51 -7.41 -9.11 -3.49
C ASP A 51 -6.69 -7.81 -3.08
N ASP A 52 -7.43 -6.88 -2.49
CA ASP A 52 -6.93 -5.56 -2.08
C ASP A 52 -5.83 -5.63 -1.00
N ASN A 53 -5.79 -6.70 -0.22
CA ASN A 53 -4.76 -6.93 0.78
C ASN A 53 -3.58 -7.78 0.30
N GLY A 54 -3.55 -8.23 -0.96
CA GLY A 54 -2.52 -9.13 -1.52
C GLY A 54 -1.55 -8.48 -2.51
N LEU A 55 -1.40 -7.15 -2.49
CA LEU A 55 -0.61 -6.40 -3.50
C LEU A 55 0.92 -6.52 -3.29
N SER A 56 1.44 -7.73 -3.54
CA SER A 56 2.81 -8.17 -3.23
C SER A 56 3.83 -8.03 -4.37
N ALA A 57 3.47 -7.30 -5.44
CA ALA A 57 4.25 -7.19 -6.68
C ALA A 57 4.62 -8.54 -7.34
N GLY A 58 3.77 -9.55 -7.15
CA GLY A 58 4.01 -10.92 -7.64
C GLY A 58 4.82 -11.79 -6.66
N GLY A 59 4.84 -11.42 -5.38
CA GLY A 59 5.54 -12.12 -4.31
C GLY A 59 7.07 -12.06 -4.42
N ILE A 60 7.76 -12.81 -3.57
CA ILE A 60 9.23 -12.88 -3.49
C ILE A 60 9.86 -13.24 -4.86
N GLY A 61 9.18 -14.08 -5.65
CA GLY A 61 9.63 -14.40 -7.00
C GLY A 61 9.58 -13.21 -7.96
N GLY A 62 8.54 -12.38 -7.86
CA GLY A 62 8.34 -11.18 -8.66
C GLY A 62 9.29 -10.04 -8.31
N THR A 63 9.54 -9.82 -7.02
CA THR A 63 10.41 -8.75 -6.50
C THR A 63 11.90 -9.04 -6.67
N LYS A 64 12.27 -10.24 -7.12
CA LYS A 64 13.65 -10.64 -7.36
C LYS A 64 14.38 -9.63 -8.25
N GLY A 65 15.52 -9.12 -7.75
CA GLY A 65 16.32 -8.12 -8.45
C GLY A 65 15.71 -6.73 -8.48
N GLY A 66 14.80 -6.41 -7.54
CA GLY A 66 14.24 -5.07 -7.36
C GLY A 66 13.12 -4.72 -8.34
N LYS A 67 12.50 -5.72 -8.96
CA LYS A 67 11.44 -5.51 -9.96
C LYS A 67 10.07 -5.48 -9.29
N HIS A 68 9.39 -4.35 -9.33
CA HIS A 68 8.03 -4.24 -8.82
C HIS A 68 7.22 -3.17 -9.56
N GLY A 69 5.90 -3.25 -9.46
CA GLY A 69 5.03 -2.16 -9.85
C GLY A 69 5.07 -1.01 -8.84
N VAL A 70 4.67 0.19 -9.26
CA VAL A 70 4.76 1.38 -8.40
C VAL A 70 3.76 1.26 -7.23
N CYS A 71 2.62 0.63 -7.50
CA CYS A 71 1.48 0.52 -6.59
C CYS A 71 1.11 -0.94 -6.24
N GLY A 72 2.08 -1.86 -6.29
CA GLY A 72 1.94 -3.24 -5.78
C GLY A 72 1.55 -4.29 -6.81
N ASP A 73 1.30 -3.88 -8.06
CA ASP A 73 1.15 -4.79 -9.19
C ASP A 73 2.50 -5.47 -9.54
N PRO A 74 2.49 -6.66 -10.18
CA PRO A 74 3.71 -7.27 -10.70
C PRO A 74 4.46 -6.36 -11.68
N TYR A 75 5.80 -6.45 -11.68
CA TYR A 75 6.62 -5.67 -12.60
C TYR A 75 6.26 -5.96 -14.07
N SER A 76 6.14 -7.23 -14.43
CA SER A 76 5.62 -7.68 -15.72
C SER A 76 4.13 -7.98 -15.58
N GLY A 77 3.27 -7.18 -16.21
CA GLY A 77 1.83 -7.38 -16.15
C GLY A 77 1.04 -6.09 -16.35
N VAL A 78 -0.28 -6.20 -16.25
CA VAL A 78 -1.17 -5.04 -16.25
C VAL A 78 -1.02 -4.31 -14.91
N ARG A 79 -0.78 -3.00 -14.96
CA ARG A 79 -0.67 -2.15 -13.77
C ARG A 79 -2.05 -1.63 -13.38
N GLN A 80 -2.81 -2.45 -12.66
CA GLN A 80 -4.21 -2.17 -12.32
C GLN A 80 -4.36 -1.06 -11.27
N HIS A 81 -3.37 -0.93 -10.38
CA HIS A 81 -3.40 0.01 -9.25
C HIS A 81 -2.61 1.29 -9.52
N GLU A 82 -1.99 1.42 -10.69
CA GLU A 82 -1.36 2.67 -11.14
C GLU A 82 -2.38 3.62 -11.81
N THR A 83 -2.04 4.90 -11.95
CA THR A 83 -2.94 5.89 -12.57
C THR A 83 -3.36 5.47 -13.98
N GLY A 84 -4.68 5.46 -14.21
CA GLY A 84 -5.32 4.99 -15.44
C GLY A 84 -5.58 3.48 -15.48
N GLY A 85 -5.15 2.73 -14.46
CA GLY A 85 -5.50 1.32 -14.28
C GLY A 85 -6.94 1.13 -13.80
N ALA A 86 -7.34 -0.13 -13.65
CA ALA A 86 -8.69 -0.53 -13.25
C ALA A 86 -9.15 0.05 -11.90
N TYR A 87 -8.19 0.31 -11.02
CA TYR A 87 -8.41 0.87 -9.68
C TYR A 87 -7.82 2.27 -9.51
N GLY A 88 -6.93 2.72 -10.42
CA GLY A 88 -6.37 4.06 -10.46
C GLY A 88 -7.22 5.05 -11.25
N LEU A 89 -8.46 5.28 -10.80
CA LEU A 89 -9.50 5.94 -11.59
C LEU A 89 -9.58 7.46 -11.46
N PHE A 90 -8.56 8.11 -10.89
CA PHE A 90 -8.49 9.58 -10.86
C PHE A 90 -8.66 10.21 -12.26
N PRO A 91 -8.08 9.68 -13.34
CA PRO A 91 -8.29 10.23 -14.69
C PRO A 91 -9.75 10.24 -15.16
N VAL A 92 -10.57 9.33 -14.63
CA VAL A 92 -11.99 9.18 -14.98
C VAL A 92 -12.85 10.04 -14.06
N HIS A 93 -12.64 9.95 -12.74
CA HIS A 93 -13.55 10.48 -11.73
C HIS A 93 -13.05 11.74 -11.00
N GLY A 94 -11.77 12.10 -11.17
CA GLY A 94 -11.14 13.25 -10.52
C GLY A 94 -11.28 13.21 -9.00
N SER A 95 -11.68 14.34 -8.40
CA SER A 95 -11.84 14.50 -6.96
C SER A 95 -12.79 13.48 -6.29
N LYS A 96 -13.68 12.83 -7.05
CA LYS A 96 -14.65 11.88 -6.51
C LYS A 96 -14.02 10.58 -6.00
N VAL A 97 -12.81 10.24 -6.43
CA VAL A 97 -12.06 9.07 -5.97
C VAL A 97 -10.86 9.43 -5.09
N VAL A 98 -10.82 10.67 -4.58
CA VAL A 98 -9.85 11.11 -3.59
C VAL A 98 -10.27 10.59 -2.21
N GLY A 99 -9.39 9.82 -1.59
CA GLY A 99 -9.63 9.13 -0.32
C GLY A 99 -9.51 10.03 0.90
N ALA A 100 -8.68 11.08 0.84
CA ALA A 100 -8.50 12.03 1.93
C ALA A 100 -8.01 13.41 1.46
N CYS A 101 -8.17 14.41 2.33
CA CYS A 101 -7.75 15.79 2.12
C CYS A 101 -6.99 16.23 3.37
N TYR A 102 -5.72 16.65 3.22
CA TYR A 102 -4.85 17.05 4.32
C TYR A 102 -4.29 18.46 4.14
N ALA A 103 -3.98 19.13 5.25
CA ALA A 103 -3.31 20.43 5.19
C ALA A 103 -1.82 20.24 4.88
N PRO A 104 -1.17 21.13 4.11
CA PRO A 104 0.27 21.10 3.91
C PRO A 104 1.02 21.13 5.25
N GLY A 105 2.07 20.32 5.40
CA GLY A 105 2.89 20.31 6.61
C GLY A 105 2.27 19.61 7.82
N SER A 106 1.02 19.14 7.70
CA SER A 106 0.35 18.46 8.82
C SER A 106 0.93 17.09 9.12
N THR A 107 0.85 16.69 10.40
CA THR A 107 0.99 15.29 10.81
C THR A 107 -0.34 14.59 10.59
N VAL A 108 -0.32 13.49 9.86
CA VAL A 108 -1.50 12.69 9.53
C VAL A 108 -1.41 11.30 10.14
N ASP A 109 -2.56 10.77 10.56
CA ASP A 109 -2.71 9.39 11.02
C ASP A 109 -3.01 8.48 9.82
N LEU A 110 -2.04 7.66 9.45
CA LEU A 110 -2.16 6.64 8.42
C LEU A 110 -2.52 5.31 9.07
N GLN A 111 -3.55 4.63 8.56
CA GLN A 111 -3.99 3.35 9.12
C GLN A 111 -3.75 2.21 8.15
N VAL A 112 -3.02 1.21 8.62
CA VAL A 112 -2.69 -0.01 7.88
C VAL A 112 -3.31 -1.19 8.62
N GLN A 113 -4.11 -1.97 7.91
CA GLN A 113 -4.60 -3.25 8.42
C GLN A 113 -3.67 -4.37 7.96
N LEU A 114 -3.14 -5.16 8.89
CA LEU A 114 -2.50 -6.43 8.56
C LEU A 114 -3.42 -7.59 8.91
N THR A 115 -3.56 -8.53 7.97
CA THR A 115 -4.23 -9.83 8.22
C THR A 115 -3.21 -10.94 8.44
N ALA A 116 -1.97 -10.76 7.98
CA ALA A 116 -0.81 -11.59 8.32
C ALA A 116 0.43 -10.71 8.52
N ASN A 117 1.00 -10.75 9.72
CA ASN A 117 2.13 -9.93 10.12
C ASN A 117 3.46 -10.66 9.93
N HIS A 118 4.31 -10.12 9.06
CA HIS A 118 5.61 -10.68 8.68
C HIS A 118 6.78 -9.88 9.28
N GLN A 119 6.55 -9.20 10.40
CA GLN A 119 7.52 -8.32 11.10
C GLN A 119 8.04 -7.22 10.17
N GLY A 120 9.29 -6.77 10.31
CA GLY A 120 9.88 -5.79 9.41
C GLY A 120 9.37 -4.37 9.66
N TYR A 121 9.14 -3.60 8.59
CA TYR A 121 8.84 -2.17 8.72
C TYR A 121 7.91 -1.65 7.62
N PHE A 122 7.18 -0.59 7.96
CA PHE A 122 6.44 0.23 7.00
C PHE A 122 7.24 1.46 6.62
N GLN A 123 7.13 1.86 5.35
CA GLN A 123 7.54 3.18 4.86
C GLN A 123 6.38 3.84 4.14
N PHE A 124 6.33 5.16 4.22
CA PHE A 124 5.35 5.97 3.52
C PHE A 124 6.06 6.93 2.58
N GLY A 125 5.45 7.19 1.43
CA GLY A 125 5.95 8.16 0.47
C GLY A 125 4.82 8.98 -0.12
N LEU A 126 5.16 10.16 -0.62
CA LEU A 126 4.24 11.06 -1.29
C LEU A 126 4.79 11.46 -2.66
N CYS A 127 3.98 11.29 -3.69
CA CYS A 127 4.27 11.76 -5.05
C CYS A 127 3.24 12.81 -5.44
N LYS A 128 3.69 13.98 -5.91
CA LYS A 128 2.81 14.99 -6.49
C LYS A 128 2.73 14.78 -8.00
N LEU A 129 1.51 14.62 -8.51
CA LEU A 129 1.21 14.60 -9.93
C LEU A 129 0.70 15.97 -10.37
N ASN A 130 1.06 16.44 -11.57
CA ASN A 130 0.77 17.80 -12.02
C ASN A 130 -0.47 17.87 -12.92
N GLY A 131 -0.77 16.78 -13.62
CA GLY A 131 -1.90 16.64 -14.52
C GLY A 131 -2.79 15.45 -14.18
N LYS A 132 -4.04 15.53 -14.66
CA LYS A 132 -5.09 14.52 -14.44
C LYS A 132 -4.71 13.10 -14.89
N HIS A 133 -3.87 13.00 -15.90
CA HIS A 133 -3.45 11.75 -16.54
C HIS A 133 -1.99 11.39 -16.27
N ASP A 134 -1.30 12.17 -15.44
CA ASP A 134 0.08 11.88 -15.07
C ASP A 134 0.17 10.54 -14.34
N LYS A 135 1.28 9.82 -14.54
CA LYS A 135 1.54 8.57 -13.85
C LYS A 135 2.64 8.76 -12.82
N GLU A 136 2.40 8.24 -11.63
CA GLU A 136 3.41 8.10 -10.60
C GLU A 136 4.55 7.19 -11.06
N THR A 137 5.77 7.57 -10.71
CA THR A 137 7.00 6.81 -10.92
C THR A 137 7.68 6.60 -9.57
N ASN A 138 8.58 5.62 -9.48
CA ASN A 138 9.34 5.39 -8.25
C ASN A 138 10.11 6.64 -7.80
N ASP A 139 10.69 7.39 -8.75
CA ASP A 139 11.50 8.58 -8.46
C ASP A 139 10.67 9.79 -7.99
N CYS A 140 9.35 9.78 -8.21
CA CYS A 140 8.46 10.85 -7.74
C CYS A 140 8.25 10.82 -6.22
N PHE A 141 8.34 9.63 -5.60
CA PHE A 141 8.01 9.46 -4.20
C PHE A 141 9.08 10.03 -3.29
N GLN A 142 8.69 11.06 -2.54
CA GLN A 142 9.45 11.57 -1.41
C GLN A 142 9.07 10.77 -0.16
N THR A 143 10.05 10.19 0.51
CA THR A 143 9.84 9.45 1.76
C THR A 143 9.32 10.39 2.85
N LEU A 144 8.21 9.99 3.49
CA LEU A 144 7.65 10.70 4.63
C LEU A 144 8.37 10.27 5.91
N VAL A 145 8.45 11.20 6.86
CA VAL A 145 9.04 10.98 8.18
C VAL A 145 7.94 10.92 9.23
N GLN A 146 8.16 10.13 10.25
CA GLN A 146 7.40 10.18 11.49
C GLN A 146 7.76 11.45 12.29
N PRO A 147 6.94 11.86 13.28
CA PRO A 147 7.27 13.01 14.13
C PRO A 147 8.60 12.90 14.90
N ASN A 148 9.06 11.67 15.16
CA ASN A 148 10.37 11.39 15.77
C ASN A 148 11.55 11.49 14.77
N GLY A 149 11.27 11.77 13.48
CA GLY A 149 12.26 11.89 12.41
C GLY A 149 12.59 10.58 11.69
N GLU A 150 12.04 9.44 12.10
CA GLU A 150 12.31 8.14 11.47
C GLU A 150 11.47 7.92 10.21
N THR A 151 12.06 7.26 9.21
CA THR A 151 11.40 6.93 7.93
C THR A 151 10.85 5.50 7.88
N GLN A 152 11.21 4.66 8.84
CA GLN A 152 10.77 3.27 8.95
C GLN A 152 10.04 3.08 10.26
N TRP A 153 8.77 2.70 10.17
CA TRP A 153 7.97 2.34 11.34
C TRP A 153 8.07 0.83 11.54
N GLN A 154 8.70 0.40 12.65
CA GLN A 154 8.90 -1.02 12.94
C GLN A 154 7.57 -1.67 13.28
N VAL A 155 7.23 -2.77 12.60
CA VAL A 155 5.94 -3.45 12.74
C VAL A 155 5.91 -4.24 14.05
N PRO A 156 5.06 -3.87 15.04
CA PRO A 156 4.86 -4.65 16.25
C PRO A 156 4.18 -5.98 15.93
N PRO A 157 4.28 -7.00 16.80
CA PRO A 157 3.50 -8.22 16.65
C PRO A 157 1.99 -7.93 16.68
N GLY A 158 1.21 -8.62 15.84
CA GLY A 158 -0.25 -8.52 15.83
C GLY A 158 -0.85 -8.45 14.43
N ASN A 159 -2.03 -9.04 14.23
CA ASN A 159 -2.82 -8.92 13.00
C ASN A 159 -4.00 -7.98 13.27
N GLU A 160 -3.74 -6.69 13.17
CA GLU A 160 -4.67 -5.64 13.58
C GLU A 160 -4.55 -4.41 12.68
N VAL A 161 -5.23 -3.34 13.08
CA VAL A 161 -5.07 -2.02 12.45
C VAL A 161 -4.03 -1.23 13.23
N PHE A 162 -2.93 -0.91 12.56
CA PHE A 162 -1.89 -0.04 13.08
C PHE A 162 -2.15 1.40 12.63
N THR A 163 -1.97 2.35 13.55
CA THR A 163 -2.03 3.79 13.27
C THR A 163 -0.63 4.38 13.35
N ILE A 164 -0.19 5.00 12.26
CA ILE A 164 1.17 5.53 12.09
C ILE A 164 1.08 7.02 11.77
N GLN A 165 1.76 7.83 12.57
CA GLN A 165 1.88 9.26 12.30
C GLN A 165 2.94 9.52 11.25
N SER A 166 2.59 10.29 10.21
CA SER A 166 3.52 10.74 9.16
C SER A 166 3.37 12.24 8.93
N VAL A 167 4.49 12.94 8.76
CA VAL A 167 4.55 14.39 8.52
C VAL A 167 4.54 14.64 7.02
N LEU A 168 3.54 15.36 6.52
CA LEU A 168 3.47 15.78 5.12
C LEU A 168 4.45 16.93 4.83
N PRO A 169 4.99 17.05 3.62
CA PRO A 169 5.85 18.19 3.27
C PRO A 169 5.08 19.53 3.30
N ALA A 170 5.60 20.53 4.01
CA ALA A 170 4.96 21.83 4.15
C ALA A 170 4.82 22.62 2.84
N GLY A 171 5.75 22.42 1.89
CA GLY A 171 5.75 23.11 0.60
C GLY A 171 4.98 22.39 -0.52
N VAL A 172 4.28 21.30 -0.21
CA VAL A 172 3.55 20.52 -1.23
C VAL A 172 2.06 20.81 -1.13
N THR A 173 1.48 21.20 -2.25
CA THR A 173 0.02 21.26 -2.48
C THR A 173 -0.32 20.51 -3.75
N CYS A 174 -1.47 19.85 -3.74
CA CYS A 174 -2.02 19.06 -4.83
C CYS A 174 -3.54 18.97 -4.65
N GLU A 175 -4.28 19.66 -5.51
CA GLU A 175 -5.73 19.65 -5.60
C GLU A 175 -6.19 19.90 -7.05
N GLY A 176 -7.49 19.69 -7.31
CA GLY A 176 -8.01 19.75 -8.68
C GLY A 176 -7.37 18.64 -9.52
N ASP A 177 -6.96 18.94 -10.76
CA ASP A 177 -6.33 17.94 -11.63
C ASP A 177 -4.91 17.52 -11.19
N SER A 178 -4.28 18.28 -10.29
CA SER A 178 -2.97 17.97 -9.70
C SER A 178 -3.16 17.26 -8.36
N HIS A 179 -3.40 15.95 -8.36
CA HIS A 179 -3.54 15.17 -7.12
C HIS A 179 -2.20 14.64 -6.60
N CYS A 180 -2.16 14.19 -5.34
CA CYS A 180 -1.03 13.44 -4.81
C CYS A 180 -1.38 11.96 -4.68
N VAL A 181 -0.34 11.13 -4.82
CA VAL A 181 -0.39 9.72 -4.52
C VAL A 181 0.40 9.48 -3.23
N LEU A 182 -0.28 9.00 -2.19
CA LEU A 182 0.34 8.49 -0.97
C LEU A 182 0.60 7.00 -1.15
N ARG A 183 1.84 6.56 -0.94
CA ARG A 183 2.24 5.16 -1.05
C ARG A 183 2.62 4.60 0.30
N TRP A 184 2.00 3.48 0.67
CA TRP A 184 2.49 2.60 1.72
C TRP A 184 3.36 1.51 1.08
N HIS A 185 4.51 1.23 1.69
CA HIS A 185 5.40 0.13 1.34
C HIS A 185 5.69 -0.67 2.60
N TYR A 186 5.36 -1.96 2.57
CA TYR A 186 5.70 -2.91 3.61
C TYR A 186 6.86 -3.78 3.16
N VAL A 187 7.89 -3.90 3.98
CA VAL A 187 8.98 -4.87 3.83
C VAL A 187 8.94 -5.82 5.01
N GLY A 188 8.72 -7.12 4.74
CA GLY A 188 8.75 -8.16 5.76
C GLY A 188 10.18 -8.47 6.26
N TRP A 189 10.27 -9.27 7.33
CA TRP A 189 11.53 -9.75 7.90
C TRP A 189 11.48 -11.27 8.19
N ASN A 190 10.53 -12.00 7.60
CA ASN A 190 10.38 -13.42 7.88
C ASN A 190 11.42 -14.31 7.14
N ASN A 191 12.24 -13.76 6.25
CA ASN A 191 13.32 -14.48 5.57
C ASN A 191 14.70 -14.10 6.13
N PRO A 192 15.36 -14.96 6.94
CA PRO A 192 16.66 -14.63 7.50
C PRO A 192 17.77 -14.69 6.45
N GLY A 193 18.71 -13.73 6.51
CA GLY A 193 19.95 -13.76 5.72
C GLY A 193 19.81 -13.33 4.26
N VAL A 194 18.67 -12.76 3.86
CA VAL A 194 18.45 -12.19 2.52
C VAL A 194 18.36 -10.67 2.57
N ASP A 195 18.62 -10.02 1.43
CA ASP A 195 18.41 -8.58 1.27
C ASP A 195 16.92 -8.22 1.12
N ILE A 196 16.62 -6.94 0.95
CA ILE A 196 15.23 -6.45 0.75
C ILE A 196 14.51 -7.17 -0.40
N ASN A 197 15.21 -7.56 -1.47
CA ASN A 197 14.60 -8.22 -2.63
C ASN A 197 14.33 -9.71 -2.38
N GLY A 198 14.90 -10.28 -1.32
CA GLY A 198 14.54 -11.59 -0.81
C GLY A 198 13.43 -11.56 0.25
N GLN A 199 13.00 -10.38 0.70
CA GLN A 199 11.85 -10.23 1.58
C GLN A 199 10.56 -10.17 0.77
N GLU A 200 9.47 -10.60 1.41
CA GLU A 200 8.14 -10.31 0.92
C GLU A 200 7.84 -8.82 1.11
N GLN A 201 7.18 -8.22 0.12
CA GLN A 201 6.96 -6.78 0.08
C GLN A 201 5.59 -6.46 -0.49
N PHE A 202 4.97 -5.40 0.01
CA PHE A 202 3.65 -4.94 -0.42
C PHE A 202 3.65 -3.46 -0.70
N TRP A 203 2.92 -3.03 -1.71
CA TRP A 203 2.73 -1.62 -2.01
C TRP A 203 1.27 -1.30 -2.22
N ASN A 204 0.84 -0.15 -1.71
CA ASN A 204 -0.49 0.39 -1.95
C ASN A 204 -0.36 1.87 -2.27
N CYS A 205 -1.14 2.36 -3.24
CA CYS A 205 -1.25 3.77 -3.58
C CYS A 205 -2.65 4.28 -3.26
N ALA A 206 -2.74 5.46 -2.63
CA ALA A 206 -3.98 6.15 -2.33
C ALA A 206 -3.97 7.57 -2.91
N ASP A 207 -5.04 7.96 -3.59
CA ASP A 207 -5.19 9.31 -4.14
C ASP A 207 -5.65 10.26 -3.04
N VAL A 208 -4.88 11.32 -2.79
CA VAL A 208 -5.13 12.31 -1.74
C VAL A 208 -5.00 13.73 -2.29
N TYR A 209 -5.68 14.66 -1.64
CA TYR A 209 -5.42 16.09 -1.79
C TYR A 209 -4.62 16.63 -0.63
N ILE A 210 -3.72 17.56 -0.96
CA ILE A 210 -3.03 18.41 0.01
C ILE A 210 -3.34 19.85 -0.37
N SER A 211 -4.14 20.52 0.44
CA SER A 211 -4.64 21.86 0.15
C SER A 211 -4.77 22.66 1.43
N ASN A 212 -4.57 23.98 1.35
CA ASN A 212 -4.83 24.90 2.46
C ASN A 212 -6.33 24.92 2.85
N THR A 213 -7.21 24.42 1.98
CA THR A 213 -8.64 24.26 2.28
C THR A 213 -8.95 22.97 3.02
N CYS A 214 -8.05 21.98 3.00
CA CYS A 214 -8.18 20.77 3.81
C CYS A 214 -7.93 21.11 5.29
N GLY A 215 -8.73 20.55 6.20
CA GLY A 215 -8.62 20.84 7.64
C GLY A 215 -9.20 22.19 8.07
N SER A 216 -9.55 23.07 7.13
CA SER A 216 -10.48 24.17 7.36
C SER A 216 -11.90 23.61 7.30
N ASN A 217 -12.36 22.98 8.39
CA ASN A 217 -13.81 22.82 8.53
C ASN A 217 -14.42 24.23 8.42
N PRO A 218 -15.42 24.49 7.56
CA PRO A 218 -16.31 25.60 7.81
C PRO A 218 -16.82 25.41 9.23
N ALA A 219 -16.69 26.42 10.09
CA ALA A 219 -17.43 26.44 11.34
C ALA A 219 -18.90 26.07 11.00
N PRO A 220 -19.57 25.22 11.80
CA PRO A 220 -20.94 24.84 11.52
C PRO A 220 -21.76 26.11 11.27
N ALA A 221 -22.39 26.18 10.11
CA ALA A 221 -23.35 27.23 9.75
C ALA A 221 -24.61 27.06 10.60
N ASN A 222 -24.48 27.28 11.90
CA ASN A 222 -25.57 27.31 12.87
C ASN A 222 -25.27 28.27 14.02
N ALA A 223 -24.45 29.29 13.77
CA ALA A 223 -24.55 30.54 14.51
C ALA A 223 -25.47 31.46 13.72
N THR A 224 -26.76 31.40 14.05
CA THR A 224 -27.75 32.40 13.69
C THR A 224 -27.17 33.79 13.94
N PRO A 225 -27.25 34.75 12.99
CA PRO A 225 -26.88 36.13 13.27
C PRO A 225 -27.86 36.65 14.32
N SER A 226 -27.41 36.79 15.57
CA SER A 226 -28.15 37.56 16.56
C SER A 226 -28.03 39.02 16.15
N THR A 227 -29.08 39.51 15.49
CA THR A 227 -29.33 40.94 15.32
C THR A 227 -29.60 41.53 16.69
N ASP A 228 -28.57 42.05 17.36
CA ASP A 228 -28.77 43.08 18.36
C ASP A 228 -28.13 44.37 17.86
N LEU A 229 -28.99 45.18 17.25
CA LEU A 229 -28.76 46.58 17.00
C LEU A 229 -28.97 47.31 18.33
N THR A 230 -27.92 47.86 18.94
CA THR A 230 -28.09 49.10 19.70
C THR A 230 -26.81 49.91 19.81
N SER A 231 -26.90 51.08 19.16
CA SER A 231 -26.31 52.38 19.45
C SER A 231 -24.83 52.52 19.86
N ALA A 232 -24.13 53.22 18.98
CA ALA A 232 -22.89 53.94 19.20
C ALA A 232 -23.01 55.03 20.29
N VAL A 233 -21.96 55.16 21.11
CA VAL A 233 -21.48 56.40 21.72
C VAL A 233 -19.94 56.35 21.84
N PRO A 234 -19.17 57.31 21.29
CA PRO A 234 -17.74 57.48 21.57
C PRO A 234 -17.49 58.76 22.41
N PRO A 235 -16.23 59.12 22.74
CA PRO A 235 -15.26 58.43 23.58
C PRO A 235 -14.91 59.28 24.83
N SER A 236 -14.31 58.69 25.87
CA SER A 236 -13.69 59.48 26.94
C SER A 236 -12.33 58.92 27.34
N THR A 237 -11.35 59.83 27.27
CA THR A 237 -9.94 59.75 27.65
C THR A 237 -9.73 59.56 29.15
N GLN A 238 -8.87 58.62 29.56
CA GLN A 238 -7.88 58.87 30.62
C GLN A 238 -6.75 57.83 30.67
N ALA A 239 -5.61 58.30 31.17
CA ALA A 239 -4.25 57.78 31.08
C ALA A 239 -3.92 56.68 32.13
N PRO A 240 -2.69 56.11 32.14
CA PRO A 240 -2.39 54.80 32.71
C PRO A 240 -1.93 54.83 34.18
N TYR A 241 -2.23 53.76 34.93
CA TYR A 241 -1.73 53.53 36.28
C TYR A 241 -1.06 52.13 36.41
N THR A 242 0.26 52.14 36.62
CA THR A 242 1.09 51.13 37.33
C THR A 242 1.24 51.59 38.79
N PRO A 243 1.38 50.71 39.84
CA PRO A 243 2.64 50.00 40.17
C PRO A 243 2.42 48.75 41.09
N PRO A 244 3.39 48.20 41.89
CA PRO A 244 4.85 48.28 41.84
C PRO A 244 5.58 46.91 41.76
N ARG A 245 6.83 47.02 41.29
CA ARG A 245 7.91 46.04 41.28
C ARG A 245 8.65 46.08 42.62
N THR A 246 8.86 44.92 43.25
CA THR A 246 9.85 44.77 44.33
C THR A 246 11.23 44.49 43.76
N THR A 247 12.19 45.27 44.24
CA THR A 247 13.64 45.18 44.02
C THR A 247 14.27 44.48 45.22
N GLU A 248 15.20 43.56 45.01
CA GLU A 248 16.49 43.63 45.72
C GLU A 248 17.60 42.84 45.03
N ALA A 249 18.78 43.48 44.99
CA ALA A 249 20.08 43.02 44.51
C ALA A 249 20.79 42.19 45.62
N ALA A 250 21.98 41.60 45.55
CA ALA A 250 23.11 41.54 44.61
C ALA A 250 24.07 40.40 45.11
N VAL A 251 24.68 39.64 44.17
CA VAL A 251 26.15 39.38 43.96
C VAL A 251 27.05 38.89 45.14
N PRO A 252 28.27 38.27 44.98
CA PRO A 252 28.89 37.33 44.00
C PRO A 252 29.36 36.00 44.69
N THR A 253 30.00 35.01 44.04
CA THR A 253 31.47 34.76 44.14
C THR A 253 31.94 33.42 43.48
N LYS A 254 33.02 33.52 42.68
CA LYS A 254 34.12 32.58 42.28
C LYS A 254 33.90 31.09 41.92
N ALA A 255 34.24 30.78 40.65
CA ALA A 255 35.41 30.03 40.12
C ALA A 255 35.67 28.54 40.52
N PRO A 256 36.64 27.85 39.87
CA PRO A 256 36.46 26.94 38.74
C PRO A 256 36.66 25.46 39.13
N SER A 257 36.19 24.50 38.33
CA SER A 257 36.60 23.11 38.51
C SER A 257 36.86 22.38 37.19
N THR A 258 37.97 21.66 37.24
CA THR A 258 38.76 21.00 36.22
C THR A 258 38.17 19.68 35.73
N THR A 259 38.47 19.36 34.48
CA THR A 259 38.31 18.07 33.80
C THR A 259 38.94 16.90 34.59
N PRO A 260 38.51 15.66 34.32
CA PRO A 260 39.48 14.71 33.77
C PRO A 260 39.03 14.11 32.43
N GLN A 261 39.93 14.20 31.43
CA GLN A 261 39.87 13.43 30.19
C GLN A 261 40.04 11.95 30.53
N THR A 262 39.09 11.11 30.09
CA THR A 262 39.31 9.67 29.99
C THR A 262 39.62 9.35 28.54
N THR A 263 40.90 9.09 28.29
CA THR A 263 41.42 8.52 27.04
C THR A 263 40.92 7.08 26.94
N VAL A 264 40.09 6.78 25.93
CA VAL A 264 39.80 5.39 25.56
C VAL A 264 40.53 5.09 24.25
N GLU A 265 41.39 4.09 24.37
CA GLU A 265 42.34 3.58 23.39
C GLU A 265 41.63 3.10 22.11
N VAL A 266 42.17 3.52 20.95
CA VAL A 266 41.74 3.07 19.63
C VAL A 266 42.50 1.80 19.28
N PRO A 267 41.85 0.63 19.08
CA PRO A 267 42.54 -0.53 18.55
C PRO A 267 42.76 -0.36 17.04
N THR A 268 44.03 -0.19 16.67
CA THR A 268 44.53 -0.18 15.30
C THR A 268 44.61 -1.62 14.78
N TYR A 269 43.71 -2.00 13.87
CA TYR A 269 43.87 -3.23 13.08
C TYR A 269 44.56 -2.90 11.76
N SER A 270 45.82 -3.32 11.63
CA SER A 270 46.52 -3.38 10.35
C SER A 270 46.02 -4.58 9.52
N PRO A 271 45.83 -4.44 8.20
CA PRO A 271 45.36 -5.53 7.34
C PRO A 271 46.50 -6.53 7.04
N LYS A 272 46.24 -7.83 7.27
CA LYS A 272 47.11 -8.94 6.87
C LYS A 272 46.72 -9.43 5.45
N PRO A 273 47.67 -9.84 4.59
CA PRO A 273 47.43 -9.99 3.15
C PRO A 273 46.65 -11.24 2.77
N THR A 274 45.80 -11.06 1.75
CA THR A 274 44.99 -12.02 1.03
C THR A 274 45.81 -13.18 0.46
N GLN A 275 45.44 -14.43 0.78
CA GLN A 275 45.83 -15.60 0.00
C GLN A 275 44.68 -16.01 -0.92
N LYS A 276 44.99 -16.09 -2.21
CA LYS A 276 44.14 -16.54 -3.32
C LYS A 276 43.98 -18.07 -3.28
N PRO A 277 42.75 -18.60 -3.32
CA PRO A 277 42.51 -19.94 -3.84
C PRO A 277 42.05 -19.84 -5.29
N THR A 278 42.92 -20.29 -6.19
CA THR A 278 42.56 -20.71 -7.54
C THR A 278 41.69 -21.96 -7.42
N GLN A 279 40.45 -21.94 -7.90
CA GLN A 279 39.77 -23.11 -8.47
C GLN A 279 38.48 -22.69 -9.20
N SER A 280 38.44 -23.05 -10.48
CA SER A 280 37.30 -22.94 -11.38
C SER A 280 36.39 -24.15 -11.18
N PRO A 281 35.06 -23.99 -11.15
CA PRO A 281 34.14 -25.08 -11.44
C PRO A 281 33.49 -24.88 -12.81
N SER A 282 33.50 -25.97 -13.57
CA SER A 282 32.99 -26.13 -14.92
C SER A 282 31.50 -25.79 -15.07
N THR A 283 31.18 -25.29 -16.25
CA THR A 283 29.84 -25.18 -16.84
C THR A 283 29.20 -26.56 -16.98
N THR A 284 28.07 -26.77 -16.32
CA THR A 284 27.10 -27.81 -16.67
C THR A 284 25.69 -27.22 -16.63
N THR A 285 25.12 -27.06 -17.82
CA THR A 285 23.73 -26.70 -18.07
C THR A 285 22.79 -27.80 -17.57
N PRO A 286 21.81 -27.53 -16.69
CA PRO A 286 20.73 -28.48 -16.43
C PRO A 286 19.58 -28.25 -17.41
N THR A 287 19.37 -29.21 -18.30
CA THR A 287 18.18 -29.36 -19.13
C THR A 287 17.04 -29.89 -18.26
N TYR A 288 15.96 -29.11 -18.08
CA TYR A 288 14.75 -29.58 -17.40
C TYR A 288 13.84 -30.34 -18.38
N PRO A 289 13.36 -31.54 -18.04
CA PRO A 289 12.31 -32.22 -18.81
C PRO A 289 10.93 -31.60 -18.52
N THR A 290 10.22 -31.27 -19.59
CA THR A 290 8.82 -30.85 -19.62
C THR A 290 7.90 -32.00 -19.19
N LEU A 291 7.10 -31.80 -18.14
CA LEU A 291 5.98 -32.67 -17.77
C LEU A 291 4.65 -32.06 -18.26
N PRO A 292 3.71 -32.87 -18.81
CA PRO A 292 2.45 -32.39 -19.35
C PRO A 292 1.42 -32.05 -18.26
N PRO A 293 0.41 -31.21 -18.56
CA PRO A 293 -0.60 -30.81 -17.58
C PRO A 293 -1.56 -31.96 -17.28
N ASN A 294 -1.70 -32.31 -16.00
CA ASN A 294 -2.64 -33.31 -15.52
C ASN A 294 -3.98 -32.64 -15.20
N THR A 295 -4.97 -32.83 -16.07
CA THR A 295 -6.36 -32.43 -15.86
C THR A 295 -7.08 -33.48 -15.01
N THR A 296 -7.41 -33.15 -13.77
CA THR A 296 -8.41 -33.89 -12.99
C THR A 296 -9.72 -33.11 -12.96
N GLN A 297 -10.64 -33.49 -13.86
CA GLN A 297 -12.05 -33.14 -13.79
C GLN A 297 -12.71 -33.93 -12.65
N SER A 298 -13.39 -33.23 -11.75
CA SER A 298 -14.32 -33.85 -10.79
C SER A 298 -15.70 -33.96 -11.44
N SER A 299 -16.27 -35.16 -11.41
CA SER A 299 -17.56 -35.54 -12.00
C SER A 299 -18.73 -35.44 -10.99
N TYR A 300 -19.95 -35.57 -11.54
CA TYR A 300 -21.29 -35.85 -10.94
C TYR A 300 -22.26 -34.65 -10.76
N PRO A 301 -23.60 -34.86 -10.77
CA PRO A 301 -24.40 -35.45 -11.84
C PRO A 301 -25.68 -34.63 -12.22
N THR A 302 -26.11 -34.83 -13.47
CA THR A 302 -27.46 -34.77 -14.11
C THR A 302 -28.62 -33.89 -13.56
N GLN A 303 -29.09 -33.01 -14.45
CA GLN A 303 -30.41 -32.32 -14.49
C GLN A 303 -31.59 -33.28 -14.81
N PRO A 304 -32.85 -32.91 -14.54
CA PRO A 304 -33.79 -32.51 -15.64
C PRO A 304 -34.80 -31.41 -15.21
N SER A 305 -35.59 -30.68 -16.02
CA SER A 305 -35.72 -30.42 -17.47
C SER A 305 -36.70 -29.23 -17.69
N LYS A 306 -36.37 -28.40 -18.69
CA LYS A 306 -37.23 -27.78 -19.73
C LYS A 306 -38.37 -26.79 -19.42
N THR A 307 -38.24 -25.60 -20.02
CA THR A 307 -39.23 -25.03 -20.96
C THR A 307 -38.52 -24.41 -22.17
N THR A 308 -39.25 -24.31 -23.28
CA THR A 308 -38.80 -24.56 -24.65
C THR A 308 -38.58 -23.28 -25.49
N ALA A 309 -37.44 -23.28 -26.21
CA ALA A 309 -37.11 -22.73 -27.54
C ALA A 309 -37.51 -21.31 -28.02
N SER A 310 -36.53 -20.58 -28.58
CA SER A 310 -36.31 -20.53 -30.04
C SER A 310 -34.94 -19.92 -30.41
N PRO A 311 -34.41 -20.17 -31.63
CA PRO A 311 -32.97 -20.26 -31.90
C PRO A 311 -32.36 -18.95 -32.43
N THR A 312 -31.07 -18.73 -32.15
CA THR A 312 -30.23 -17.83 -32.97
C THR A 312 -28.77 -18.26 -32.93
N ASN A 313 -28.17 -18.19 -34.12
CA ASN A 313 -26.80 -18.54 -34.51
C ASN A 313 -25.71 -17.89 -33.62
N PRO A 314 -24.47 -18.44 -33.57
CA PRO A 314 -23.43 -18.00 -32.64
C PRO A 314 -22.92 -16.62 -33.04
N THR A 315 -23.40 -15.61 -32.33
CA THR A 315 -23.01 -14.22 -32.58
C THR A 315 -22.06 -13.78 -31.47
N GLN A 316 -20.82 -13.53 -31.90
CA GLN A 316 -19.82 -12.61 -31.36
C GLN A 316 -20.07 -12.00 -29.98
N ALA A 317 -19.03 -12.08 -29.14
CA ALA A 317 -18.88 -11.24 -27.95
C ALA A 317 -19.29 -9.79 -28.28
N PRO A 318 -20.17 -9.16 -27.48
CA PRO A 318 -20.68 -7.83 -27.78
C PRO A 318 -19.53 -6.82 -27.83
N SER A 319 -19.55 -5.98 -28.86
CA SER A 319 -18.54 -5.00 -29.35
C SER A 319 -17.76 -4.14 -28.35
N GLN A 320 -18.07 -4.21 -27.06
CA GLN A 320 -17.40 -3.46 -26.00
C GLN A 320 -16.23 -4.20 -25.35
N CYS A 321 -16.02 -5.48 -25.65
CA CYS A 321 -15.01 -6.29 -24.94
C CYS A 321 -13.55 -6.05 -25.41
N GLY A 322 -13.34 -5.38 -26.55
CA GLY A 322 -12.00 -5.23 -27.13
C GLY A 322 -11.27 -6.57 -27.26
N GLN A 323 -10.08 -6.67 -26.65
CA GLN A 323 -9.28 -7.90 -26.56
C GLN A 323 -9.50 -8.68 -25.25
N CYS A 324 -10.39 -8.23 -24.37
CA CYS A 324 -10.63 -8.87 -23.10
C CYS A 324 -11.42 -10.17 -23.28
N THR A 325 -10.88 -11.28 -22.76
CA THR A 325 -11.49 -12.62 -22.80
C THR A 325 -11.93 -13.10 -21.42
N ASN A 326 -12.07 -12.19 -20.46
CA ASN A 326 -12.52 -12.49 -19.09
C ASN A 326 -13.42 -11.34 -18.59
N CYS A 327 -13.20 -10.73 -17.43
CA CYS A 327 -14.07 -9.67 -16.94
C CYS A 327 -13.56 -8.28 -17.34
N TYR A 328 -14.35 -7.53 -18.13
CA TYR A 328 -13.97 -6.24 -18.72
C TYR A 328 -14.58 -5.06 -17.97
N TYR A 329 -13.81 -3.98 -17.81
CA TYR A 329 -14.28 -2.71 -17.27
C TYR A 329 -14.27 -1.61 -18.35
N PRO A 330 -15.44 -1.18 -18.85
CA PRO A 330 -15.51 -0.23 -19.96
C PRO A 330 -14.99 1.18 -19.65
N LEU A 331 -14.94 1.60 -18.38
CA LEU A 331 -14.57 2.97 -18.03
C LEU A 331 -13.06 3.23 -18.09
N SER A 332 -12.24 2.19 -17.98
CA SER A 332 -10.78 2.29 -18.00
C SER A 332 -10.13 1.31 -19.00
N ASP A 333 -10.93 0.71 -19.88
CA ASP A 333 -10.52 -0.37 -20.80
C ASP A 333 -9.73 -1.51 -20.14
N ALA A 334 -10.02 -1.79 -18.86
CA ALA A 334 -9.29 -2.80 -18.10
C ALA A 334 -9.89 -4.20 -18.29
N CYS A 335 -9.02 -5.22 -18.28
CA CYS A 335 -9.41 -6.62 -18.32
C CYS A 335 -8.89 -7.35 -17.09
N PHE A 336 -9.79 -7.82 -16.23
CA PHE A 336 -9.48 -8.68 -15.09
C PHE A 336 -9.42 -10.11 -15.56
N VAL A 337 -8.22 -10.71 -15.50
CA VAL A 337 -7.97 -12.11 -15.85
C VAL A 337 -8.12 -13.00 -14.62
N GLY A 338 -8.54 -14.26 -14.82
CA GLY A 338 -8.68 -15.24 -13.74
C GLY A 338 -9.96 -15.13 -12.91
N TRP A 339 -10.87 -14.20 -13.26
CA TRP A 339 -12.16 -14.10 -12.61
C TRP A 339 -13.16 -15.11 -13.20
N THR A 340 -14.10 -15.55 -12.38
CA THR A 340 -15.27 -16.32 -12.80
C THR A 340 -16.37 -15.38 -13.31
N ALA A 341 -17.30 -15.91 -14.13
CA ALA A 341 -18.46 -15.14 -14.59
C ALA A 341 -19.29 -14.57 -13.43
N ALA A 342 -19.40 -15.32 -12.32
CA ALA A 342 -20.13 -14.89 -11.13
C ALA A 342 -19.42 -13.72 -10.40
N GLN A 343 -18.09 -13.78 -10.24
CA GLN A 343 -17.31 -12.67 -9.67
C GLN A 343 -17.41 -11.43 -10.56
N CYS A 344 -17.44 -11.60 -11.88
CA CYS A 344 -17.63 -10.48 -12.80
C CYS A 344 -19.03 -9.85 -12.65
N ALA A 345 -20.06 -10.68 -12.57
CA ALA A 345 -21.45 -10.23 -12.42
C ALA A 345 -21.76 -9.60 -11.05
N SER A 346 -20.91 -9.78 -10.04
CA SER A 346 -21.10 -9.15 -8.72
C SER A 346 -20.81 -7.65 -8.73
N ILE A 347 -20.16 -7.13 -9.78
CA ILE A 347 -19.83 -5.72 -9.94
C ILE A 347 -20.61 -5.17 -11.15
N PRO A 348 -21.65 -4.34 -10.95
CA PRO A 348 -22.55 -3.90 -12.03
C PRO A 348 -21.87 -3.16 -13.18
N GLN A 349 -20.68 -2.59 -12.94
CA GLN A 349 -19.92 -1.85 -13.93
C GLN A 349 -19.03 -2.74 -14.80
N LEU A 350 -18.85 -4.01 -14.42
CA LEU A 350 -18.03 -4.95 -15.15
C LEU A 350 -18.88 -5.77 -16.12
N LYS A 351 -18.23 -6.23 -17.18
CA LYS A 351 -18.85 -6.98 -18.27
C LYS A 351 -18.11 -8.28 -18.48
N TRP A 352 -18.80 -9.40 -18.38
CA TRP A 352 -18.20 -10.68 -18.72
C TRP A 352 -18.00 -10.80 -20.23
N CYS A 353 -16.76 -11.04 -20.62
CA CYS A 353 -16.29 -11.20 -21.99
C CYS A 353 -15.60 -12.56 -22.22
N GLY A 354 -15.61 -13.44 -21.22
CA GLY A 354 -15.11 -14.81 -21.34
C GLY A 354 -16.10 -15.74 -22.03
N SER A 355 -15.58 -16.86 -22.53
CA SER A 355 -16.40 -17.91 -23.15
C SER A 355 -17.38 -18.46 -22.12
N SER A 356 -18.67 -18.48 -22.46
CA SER A 356 -19.70 -19.17 -21.68
C SER A 356 -19.55 -20.67 -21.87
N THR A 357 -18.76 -21.32 -21.01
CA THR A 357 -18.68 -22.79 -20.91
C THR A 357 -19.66 -23.32 -19.89
#